data_AF-A0A9E1U162-F1
#
_entry.id   AF-A0A9E1U162-F1
#
_cell.length_a   1.000
_cell.length_b   1.000
_cell.length_c   1.000
_cell.angle_alpha   90.00
_cell.angle_beta   90.00
_cell.angle_gamma   90.00
#
_symmetry.space_group_name_H-M   'P 1'
#
loop_
_entity.id
_entity.type
_entity.pdbx_description
1 polymer ?
#
loop_
_entity_poly.entity_id
_entity_poly.type
_entity_poly.pdbx_seq_one_letter_code
_entity_poly.pdbx_strand_id
1 'polypeptide(L)'
;MLNAQFSPGELAMVHSFLEGTKNCTQCHEVGGKSLSNGCVECHTPIKMRIDQNRGFHKDKQEDCGKCHPDHNSREFKLVHWEKGEKNFDHLNVGFDLTGEHKNLECRKCHIEKNIVESSVISWINKYPNEPISERTLLGVANTCNGCHEDIHRGEVSQDCASCHTTKDWKQSRNSFNHDLAKFQLIGEHKKVDCEECHVVDQLRKPPIMQLTDLEYQTCGSCHTDIHKGAYGNKCEKCHTTEKGWIKNLIPFDHNETEYPLQGLHINQDCMACHTEELAGLLPSFKQCSDCHVDKHGGQFVERNDKGACESCHTVDGFIPTTYSFADHDQSRFKLDGSHFAIPCVLCHKPIEDGSLINYAQFKWAVLQCNSCHTDVHRKQFTQRNNPLLCNDCHTTQTFLMAKF
;
A
#
# COMPACT_ATOMS: atom_id res chain seq x y z
N MET A 1 -44.97 23.84 -72.40
CA MET A 1 -45.97 22.96 -71.76
C MET A 1 -45.73 23.03 -70.26
N LEU A 2 -46.64 23.65 -69.48
CA LEU A 2 -46.59 23.60 -68.02
C LEU A 2 -47.12 22.23 -67.59
N ASN A 3 -46.23 21.31 -67.22
CA ASN A 3 -46.64 20.12 -66.49
C ASN A 3 -47.06 20.60 -65.09
N ALA A 4 -48.35 20.55 -64.79
CA ALA A 4 -48.86 20.83 -63.47
C ALA A 4 -48.19 19.88 -62.47
N GLN A 5 -47.48 20.47 -61.50
CA GLN A 5 -46.80 19.77 -60.42
C GLN A 5 -47.86 19.39 -59.38
N PHE A 6 -48.71 18.42 -59.70
CA PHE A 6 -49.66 17.88 -58.74
C PHE A 6 -48.89 17.12 -57.67
N SER A 7 -49.18 17.43 -56.41
CA SER A 7 -48.56 16.76 -55.25
C SER A 7 -48.73 15.25 -55.40
N PRO A 8 -47.64 14.45 -55.36
CA PRO A 8 -47.72 13.01 -55.54
C PRO A 8 -48.41 12.27 -54.37
N GLY A 9 -48.70 12.98 -53.27
CA GLY A 9 -49.38 12.50 -52.08
C GLY A 9 -49.44 13.58 -50.99
N GLU A 10 -50.05 13.27 -49.85
CA GLU A 10 -50.00 14.11 -48.65
C GLU A 10 -48.56 14.19 -48.12
N LEU A 11 -48.18 15.38 -47.62
CA LEU A 11 -46.92 15.57 -46.90
C LEU A 11 -46.97 14.87 -45.54
N ALA A 12 -45.81 14.45 -45.04
CA ALA A 12 -45.67 13.90 -43.69
C ALA A 12 -46.18 14.91 -42.65
N MET A 13 -46.67 14.41 -41.51
CA MET A 13 -47.33 15.25 -40.50
C MET A 13 -46.51 16.50 -40.11
N VAL A 14 -45.19 16.33 -39.99
CA VAL A 14 -44.26 17.42 -39.60
C VAL A 14 -44.08 18.50 -40.67
N HIS A 15 -44.41 18.23 -41.93
CA HIS A 15 -44.40 19.21 -43.02
C HIS A 15 -45.80 19.52 -43.56
N SER A 16 -46.86 19.03 -42.90
CA SER A 16 -48.26 19.29 -43.29
C SER A 16 -48.60 20.79 -43.40
N PHE A 17 -47.95 21.64 -42.62
CA PHE A 17 -48.11 23.09 -42.67
C PHE A 17 -47.60 23.74 -43.97
N LEU A 18 -46.77 23.02 -44.74
CA LEU A 18 -46.25 23.45 -46.05
C LEU A 18 -47.15 23.01 -47.20
N GLU A 19 -48.30 22.39 -46.93
CA GLU A 19 -49.23 22.05 -48.00
C GLU A 19 -49.81 23.29 -48.70
N GLY A 20 -50.26 23.08 -49.93
CA GLY A 20 -50.85 24.13 -50.77
C GLY A 20 -50.03 24.41 -52.02
N THR A 21 -50.74 24.82 -53.07
CA THR A 21 -50.22 24.95 -54.44
C THR A 21 -49.13 26.03 -54.61
N LYS A 22 -48.95 26.90 -53.61
CA LYS A 22 -47.94 27.97 -53.62
C LYS A 22 -46.64 27.59 -52.93
N ASN A 23 -46.61 26.48 -52.19
CA ASN A 23 -45.49 26.12 -51.32
C ASN A 23 -44.54 25.09 -51.94
N CYS A 24 -44.88 24.54 -53.12
CA CYS A 24 -44.08 23.51 -53.78
C CYS A 24 -42.64 23.96 -54.06
N THR A 25 -42.44 25.25 -54.37
CA THR A 25 -41.11 25.83 -54.66
C THR A 25 -40.26 26.06 -53.41
N GLN A 26 -40.81 25.87 -52.20
CA GLN A 26 -40.00 25.89 -50.97
C GLN A 26 -39.10 24.66 -50.85
N CYS A 27 -39.44 23.56 -51.55
CA CYS A 27 -38.66 22.32 -51.54
C CYS A 27 -38.13 21.93 -52.93
N HIS A 28 -38.81 22.34 -54.01
CA HIS A 28 -38.45 21.95 -55.37
C HIS A 28 -37.93 23.10 -56.23
N GLU A 29 -37.05 22.78 -57.18
CA GLU A 29 -36.68 23.71 -58.24
C GLU A 29 -37.88 23.97 -59.18
N VAL A 30 -37.96 25.19 -59.71
CA VAL A 30 -39.06 25.59 -60.60
C VAL A 30 -38.99 24.80 -61.91
N GLY A 31 -40.06 24.07 -62.22
CA GLY A 31 -40.20 23.34 -63.50
C GLY A 31 -39.52 21.97 -63.54
N GLY A 32 -38.99 21.49 -62.42
CA GLY A 32 -38.33 20.18 -62.30
C GLY A 32 -38.84 19.35 -61.13
N LYS A 33 -38.53 18.05 -61.14
CA LYS A 33 -38.80 17.13 -60.01
C LYS A 33 -37.69 17.16 -58.94
N SER A 34 -36.56 17.81 -59.21
CA SER A 34 -35.41 17.89 -58.31
C SER A 34 -35.72 18.70 -57.05
N LEU A 35 -35.18 18.27 -55.91
CA LEU A 35 -35.18 19.10 -54.71
C LEU A 35 -34.21 20.27 -54.86
N SER A 36 -34.61 21.43 -54.35
CA SER A 36 -33.73 22.59 -54.19
C SER A 36 -32.99 22.55 -52.86
N ASN A 37 -32.16 23.55 -52.58
CA ASN A 37 -31.53 23.72 -51.26
C ASN A 37 -32.53 24.13 -50.15
N GLY A 38 -33.82 24.29 -50.45
CA GLY A 38 -34.82 24.77 -49.49
C GLY A 38 -34.94 23.91 -48.22
N CYS A 39 -34.65 22.60 -48.30
CA CYS A 39 -34.61 21.73 -47.13
C CYS A 39 -33.61 22.24 -46.07
N VAL A 40 -32.40 22.63 -46.49
CA VAL A 40 -31.33 23.06 -45.58
C VAL A 40 -31.42 24.56 -45.22
N GLU A 41 -32.25 25.34 -45.92
CA GLU A 41 -32.64 26.69 -45.51
C GLU A 41 -33.51 26.67 -44.25
N CYS A 42 -34.43 25.71 -44.17
CA CYS A 42 -35.18 25.44 -42.94
C CYS A 42 -34.31 24.64 -41.95
N HIS A 43 -33.74 23.50 -42.34
CA HIS A 43 -32.96 22.63 -41.45
C HIS A 43 -31.52 23.12 -41.23
N THR A 44 -31.38 24.33 -40.69
CA THR A 44 -30.10 25.02 -40.46
C THR A 44 -29.08 24.24 -39.62
N PRO A 45 -29.45 23.40 -38.62
CA PRO A 45 -28.45 22.58 -37.92
C PRO A 45 -27.81 21.52 -38.82
N ILE A 46 -28.57 20.96 -39.77
CA ILE A 46 -28.08 20.00 -40.76
C ILE A 46 -27.18 20.73 -41.75
N LYS A 47 -27.63 21.90 -42.25
CA LYS A 47 -26.83 22.76 -43.13
C LYS A 47 -25.45 23.03 -42.56
N MET A 48 -25.40 23.49 -41.31
CA MET A 48 -24.16 23.83 -40.64
C MET A 48 -23.19 22.65 -40.56
N ARG A 49 -23.70 21.43 -40.32
CA ARG A 49 -22.88 20.20 -40.28
C ARG A 49 -22.38 19.80 -41.66
N ILE A 50 -23.20 19.93 -42.70
CA ILE A 50 -22.79 19.70 -44.10
C ILE A 50 -21.69 20.69 -44.50
N ASP A 51 -21.90 21.99 -44.26
CA ASP A 51 -20.95 23.05 -44.59
C ASP A 51 -19.60 22.88 -43.87
N GLN A 52 -19.62 22.25 -42.68
CA GLN A 52 -18.43 21.93 -41.88
C GLN A 52 -17.87 20.53 -42.14
N ASN A 53 -18.37 19.82 -43.14
CA ASN A 53 -17.96 18.46 -43.47
C ASN A 53 -18.01 17.49 -42.27
N ARG A 54 -19.10 17.53 -41.50
CA ARG A 54 -19.26 16.83 -40.21
C ARG A 54 -20.51 15.96 -40.18
N GLY A 55 -20.41 14.81 -39.51
CA GLY A 55 -21.52 13.90 -39.26
C GLY A 55 -21.94 13.10 -40.50
N PHE A 56 -23.10 12.45 -40.43
CA PHE A 56 -23.52 11.47 -41.45
C PHE A 56 -23.78 12.09 -42.83
N HIS A 57 -24.29 13.32 -42.87
CA HIS A 57 -24.66 13.99 -44.13
C HIS A 57 -23.47 14.59 -44.89
N LYS A 58 -22.26 14.59 -44.32
CA LYS A 58 -21.10 15.27 -44.90
C LYS A 58 -20.71 14.75 -46.31
N ASP A 59 -20.85 13.44 -46.52
CA ASP A 59 -20.50 12.76 -47.77
C ASP A 59 -21.74 12.39 -48.61
N LYS A 60 -22.93 12.87 -48.22
CA LYS A 60 -24.19 12.54 -48.91
C LYS A 60 -24.52 13.66 -49.89
N GLN A 61 -24.05 13.51 -51.12
CA GLN A 61 -24.36 14.41 -52.24
C GLN A 61 -25.64 14.02 -53.01
N GLU A 62 -26.38 13.03 -52.50
CA GLU A 62 -27.61 12.57 -53.14
C GLU A 62 -28.79 13.48 -52.82
N ASP A 63 -29.82 13.42 -53.67
CA ASP A 63 -31.10 14.07 -53.43
C ASP A 63 -31.66 13.66 -52.06
N CYS A 64 -31.90 14.64 -51.17
CA CYS A 64 -32.40 14.44 -49.81
C CYS A 64 -33.66 13.56 -49.78
N GLY A 65 -34.51 13.62 -50.81
CA GLY A 65 -35.76 12.88 -50.90
C GLY A 65 -35.59 11.36 -50.98
N LYS A 66 -34.41 10.86 -51.33
CA LYS A 66 -34.12 9.41 -51.32
C LYS A 66 -34.13 8.83 -49.91
N CYS A 67 -33.56 9.57 -48.96
CA CYS A 67 -33.52 9.18 -47.55
C CYS A 67 -34.67 9.82 -46.76
N HIS A 68 -35.22 10.93 -47.26
CA HIS A 68 -36.30 11.69 -46.64
C HIS A 68 -37.54 11.83 -47.55
N PRO A 69 -38.24 10.73 -47.86
CA PRO A 69 -39.42 10.81 -48.72
C PRO A 69 -40.62 11.36 -47.94
N ASP A 70 -41.07 12.56 -48.33
CA ASP A 70 -42.11 13.28 -47.59
C ASP A 70 -43.54 12.94 -48.00
N HIS A 71 -43.77 12.75 -49.30
CA HIS A 71 -45.09 12.53 -49.87
C HIS A 71 -45.60 11.08 -49.71
N ASN A 72 -45.35 10.46 -48.56
CA ASN A 72 -45.61 9.05 -48.32
C ASN A 72 -46.62 8.79 -47.18
N SER A 73 -47.59 9.71 -47.01
CA SER A 73 -48.63 9.79 -45.97
C SER A 73 -48.25 10.54 -44.69
N ARG A 74 -49.28 10.99 -43.95
CA ARG A 74 -49.15 11.72 -42.68
C ARG A 74 -48.31 10.97 -41.63
N GLU A 75 -48.50 9.66 -41.55
CA GLU A 75 -47.88 8.80 -40.53
C GLU A 75 -46.45 8.37 -40.89
N PHE A 76 -45.94 8.75 -42.07
CA PHE A 76 -44.64 8.32 -42.52
C PHE A 76 -43.51 8.96 -41.71
N LYS A 77 -42.57 8.12 -41.26
CA LYS A 77 -41.34 8.57 -40.62
C LYS A 77 -40.37 9.06 -41.69
N LEU A 78 -40.13 10.37 -41.73
CA LEU A 78 -39.27 11.02 -42.71
C LEU A 78 -37.83 10.53 -42.80
N VAL A 79 -37.35 9.65 -41.92
CA VAL A 79 -36.01 9.07 -42.06
C VAL A 79 -36.15 7.64 -42.51
N HIS A 80 -35.83 7.39 -43.79
CA HIS A 80 -35.74 6.05 -44.34
C HIS A 80 -34.36 5.46 -44.06
N TRP A 81 -34.33 4.36 -43.32
CA TRP A 81 -33.13 3.60 -43.03
C TRP A 81 -33.09 2.35 -43.92
N GLU A 82 -32.28 2.35 -44.97
CA GLU A 82 -32.19 1.23 -45.93
C GLU A 82 -31.94 -0.12 -45.24
N LYS A 83 -31.05 -0.14 -44.24
CA LYS A 83 -30.71 -1.33 -43.45
C LYS A 83 -31.48 -1.41 -42.13
N GLY A 84 -32.43 -0.51 -41.89
CA GLY A 84 -33.12 -0.34 -40.61
C GLY A 84 -32.31 0.48 -39.59
N GLU A 85 -33.02 1.27 -38.77
CA GLU A 85 -32.44 2.21 -37.79
C GLU A 85 -31.47 1.54 -36.81
N LYS A 86 -31.80 0.32 -36.36
CA LYS A 86 -30.98 -0.45 -35.41
C LYS A 86 -29.62 -0.88 -35.96
N ASN A 87 -29.45 -0.88 -37.28
CA ASN A 87 -28.21 -1.27 -37.95
C ASN A 87 -27.38 -0.06 -38.38
N PHE A 88 -27.67 1.13 -37.84
CA PHE A 88 -26.88 2.32 -38.12
C PHE A 88 -25.47 2.20 -37.52
N ASP A 89 -24.47 2.22 -38.39
CA ASP A 89 -23.06 2.17 -38.00
C ASP A 89 -22.56 3.57 -37.60
N HIS A 90 -22.23 3.72 -36.31
CA HIS A 90 -21.75 4.98 -35.74
C HIS A 90 -20.31 5.34 -36.17
N LEU A 91 -19.56 4.42 -36.79
CA LEU A 91 -18.29 4.76 -37.44
C LEU A 91 -18.47 5.81 -38.54
N ASN A 92 -19.65 5.84 -39.19
CA ASN A 92 -19.98 6.87 -40.19
C ASN A 92 -20.04 8.30 -39.62
N VAL A 93 -20.17 8.44 -38.30
CA VAL A 93 -20.16 9.73 -37.60
C VAL A 93 -18.91 9.93 -36.75
N GLY A 94 -17.91 9.04 -36.88
CA GLY A 94 -16.63 9.14 -36.18
C GLY A 94 -16.72 8.81 -34.69
N PHE A 95 -17.67 7.96 -34.28
CA PHE A 95 -17.80 7.53 -32.89
C PHE A 95 -18.04 6.01 -32.84
N ASP A 96 -17.03 5.23 -32.46
CA ASP A 96 -17.17 3.78 -32.38
C ASP A 96 -17.86 3.36 -31.08
N LEU A 97 -18.99 2.66 -31.19
CA LEU A 97 -19.69 2.10 -30.03
C LEU A 97 -19.01 0.79 -29.62
N THR A 98 -18.31 0.81 -28.50
CA THR A 98 -17.59 -0.35 -27.96
C THR A 98 -18.13 -0.79 -26.59
N GLY A 99 -17.80 -2.02 -26.19
CA GLY A 99 -18.23 -2.58 -24.91
C GLY A 99 -19.75 -2.62 -24.74
N GLU A 100 -20.23 -2.16 -23.60
CA GLU A 100 -21.65 -2.15 -23.23
C GLU A 100 -22.50 -1.20 -24.10
N HIS A 101 -21.87 -0.29 -24.85
CA HIS A 101 -22.58 0.64 -25.72
C HIS A 101 -23.13 0.01 -27.01
N LYS A 102 -22.61 -1.16 -27.43
CA LYS A 102 -22.96 -1.78 -28.72
C LYS A 102 -24.43 -2.13 -28.88
N ASN A 103 -25.10 -2.46 -27.78
CA ASN A 103 -26.48 -2.96 -27.78
C ASN A 103 -27.48 -1.93 -27.23
N LEU A 104 -27.06 -0.67 -27.04
CA LEU A 104 -27.93 0.38 -26.54
C LEU A 104 -28.87 0.87 -27.64
N GLU A 105 -30.11 1.13 -27.27
CA GLU A 105 -31.05 1.82 -28.14
C GLU A 105 -30.64 3.30 -28.30
N CYS A 106 -30.87 3.89 -29.48
CA CYS A 106 -30.49 5.27 -29.78
C CYS A 106 -30.96 6.27 -28.71
N ARG A 107 -32.18 6.05 -28.19
CA ARG A 107 -32.81 6.91 -27.17
C ARG A 107 -32.21 6.80 -25.77
N LYS A 108 -31.25 5.90 -25.53
CA LYS A 108 -30.46 5.88 -24.28
C LYS A 108 -29.33 6.92 -24.29
N CYS A 109 -28.86 7.31 -25.47
CA CYS A 109 -27.77 8.29 -25.63
C CYS A 109 -28.30 9.64 -26.15
N HIS A 110 -29.23 9.61 -27.12
CA HIS A 110 -29.84 10.79 -27.71
C HIS A 110 -31.05 11.26 -26.90
N ILE A 111 -30.76 11.76 -25.69
CA ILE A 111 -31.75 12.39 -24.79
C ILE A 111 -31.51 13.89 -24.69
N GLU A 112 -32.56 14.63 -24.33
CA GLU A 112 -32.51 16.09 -24.21
C GLU A 112 -31.35 16.59 -23.34
N LYS A 113 -31.10 15.94 -22.20
CA LYS A 113 -30.00 16.26 -21.29
C LYS A 113 -28.62 16.25 -21.97
N ASN A 114 -28.42 15.41 -22.98
CA ASN A 114 -27.12 15.24 -23.65
C ASN A 114 -26.98 16.15 -24.88
N ILE A 115 -27.99 16.95 -25.22
CA ILE A 115 -27.93 17.89 -26.34
C ILE A 115 -27.14 19.13 -25.88
N VAL A 116 -25.91 19.24 -26.36
CA VAL A 116 -24.98 20.32 -26.00
C VAL A 116 -24.62 21.22 -27.19
N GLU A 117 -24.89 20.78 -28.42
CA GLU A 117 -24.58 21.60 -29.61
C GLU A 117 -25.51 22.82 -29.72
N SER A 118 -24.91 24.01 -29.70
CA SER A 118 -25.64 25.29 -29.67
C SER A 118 -26.61 25.45 -30.85
N SER A 119 -26.25 25.00 -32.06
CA SER A 119 -27.13 25.11 -33.24
C SER A 119 -28.43 24.29 -33.08
N VAL A 120 -28.35 23.12 -32.45
CA VAL A 120 -29.50 22.26 -32.20
C VAL A 120 -30.36 22.86 -31.08
N ILE A 121 -29.73 23.36 -30.02
CA ILE A 121 -30.43 24.05 -28.91
C ILE A 121 -31.17 25.29 -29.42
N SER A 122 -30.51 26.13 -30.23
CA SER A 122 -31.14 27.31 -30.84
C SER A 122 -32.34 26.92 -31.73
N TRP A 123 -32.24 25.81 -32.45
CA TRP A 123 -33.33 25.30 -33.27
C TRP A 123 -34.52 24.81 -32.43
N ILE A 124 -34.28 24.06 -31.36
CA ILE A 124 -35.31 23.63 -30.40
C ILE A 124 -36.02 24.87 -29.81
N ASN A 125 -35.27 25.86 -29.36
CA ASN A 125 -35.81 27.08 -28.76
C ASN A 125 -36.62 27.94 -29.75
N LYS A 126 -36.30 27.87 -31.06
CA LYS A 126 -37.04 28.59 -32.10
C LYS A 126 -38.42 28.00 -32.36
N TYR A 127 -38.62 26.70 -32.11
CA TYR A 127 -39.89 26.00 -32.32
C TYR A 127 -40.31 25.25 -31.06
N PRO A 128 -40.69 25.97 -29.98
CA PRO A 128 -40.93 25.37 -28.66
C PRO A 128 -42.15 24.45 -28.60
N ASN A 129 -43.06 24.54 -29.57
CA ASN A 129 -44.26 23.70 -29.64
C ASN A 129 -44.03 22.38 -30.39
N GLU A 130 -42.84 22.19 -30.97
CA GLU A 130 -42.47 20.98 -31.69
C GLU A 130 -41.60 20.07 -30.81
N PRO A 131 -41.85 18.74 -30.78
CA PRO A 131 -41.11 17.79 -29.96
C PRO A 131 -39.74 17.45 -30.60
N ILE A 132 -38.91 18.46 -30.87
CA ILE A 132 -37.64 18.32 -31.57
C ILE A 132 -36.62 17.59 -30.69
N SER A 133 -36.50 17.95 -29.41
CA SER A 133 -35.61 17.28 -28.43
C SER A 133 -35.94 15.79 -28.27
N GLU A 134 -37.22 15.44 -28.41
CA GLU A 134 -37.71 14.05 -28.35
C GLU A 134 -37.44 13.24 -29.62
N ARG A 135 -37.05 13.87 -30.74
CA ARG A 135 -36.89 13.20 -32.04
C ARG A 135 -35.49 13.32 -32.62
N THR A 136 -34.76 14.39 -32.29
CA THR A 136 -33.44 14.65 -32.85
C THR A 136 -32.42 13.61 -32.38
N LEU A 137 -31.56 13.18 -33.31
CA LEU A 137 -30.35 12.40 -33.04
C LEU A 137 -29.09 13.28 -33.12
N LEU A 138 -29.26 14.60 -33.25
CA LEU A 138 -28.18 15.57 -33.33
C LEU A 138 -27.94 16.24 -31.97
N GLY A 139 -26.73 16.76 -31.81
CA GLY A 139 -26.37 17.65 -30.71
C GLY A 139 -25.73 16.98 -29.50
N VAL A 140 -25.60 15.65 -29.50
CA VAL A 140 -24.78 14.92 -28.53
C VAL A 140 -23.31 14.97 -28.96
N ALA A 141 -22.40 15.30 -28.04
CA ALA A 141 -20.96 15.30 -28.29
C ALA A 141 -20.40 13.87 -28.37
N ASN A 142 -19.37 13.66 -29.19
CA ASN A 142 -18.70 12.37 -29.39
C ASN A 142 -17.57 12.13 -28.37
N THR A 143 -17.74 12.59 -27.14
CA THR A 143 -16.79 12.42 -26.03
C THR A 143 -17.50 11.74 -24.86
N CYS A 144 -16.75 11.07 -23.97
CA CYS A 144 -17.33 10.43 -22.78
C CYS A 144 -18.15 11.44 -21.97
N ASN A 145 -17.62 12.65 -21.78
CA ASN A 145 -18.24 13.69 -20.98
C ASN A 145 -19.44 14.37 -21.66
N GLY A 146 -19.71 14.06 -22.92
CA GLY A 146 -20.95 14.45 -23.60
C GLY A 146 -22.19 13.76 -23.04
N CYS A 147 -22.01 12.61 -22.37
CA CYS A 147 -23.08 11.82 -21.77
C CYS A 147 -22.83 11.48 -20.30
N HIS A 148 -21.56 11.27 -19.93
CA HIS A 148 -21.15 10.89 -18.58
C HIS A 148 -20.65 12.12 -17.80
N GLU A 149 -20.94 12.15 -16.51
CA GLU A 149 -20.38 13.17 -15.63
C GLU A 149 -18.97 12.76 -15.18
N ASP A 150 -18.03 13.71 -15.19
CA ASP A 150 -16.71 13.51 -14.62
C ASP A 150 -16.78 13.55 -13.09
N ILE A 151 -16.86 12.36 -12.48
CA ILE A 151 -16.87 12.23 -11.02
C ILE A 151 -15.57 12.71 -10.37
N HIS A 152 -14.45 12.72 -11.13
CA HIS A 152 -13.14 13.20 -10.66
C HIS A 152 -13.03 14.71 -10.66
N ARG A 153 -14.00 15.44 -11.22
CA ARG A 153 -14.08 16.91 -11.18
C ARG A 153 -12.81 17.62 -11.64
N GLY A 154 -12.14 17.05 -12.65
CA GLY A 154 -10.88 17.59 -13.18
C GLY A 154 -9.62 17.33 -12.33
N GLU A 155 -9.70 16.52 -11.27
CA GLU A 155 -8.51 16.06 -10.52
C GLU A 155 -7.61 15.15 -11.36
N VAL A 156 -8.18 14.49 -12.39
CA VAL A 156 -7.45 13.65 -13.34
C VAL A 156 -7.68 14.10 -14.78
N SER A 157 -6.95 13.48 -15.72
CA SER A 157 -7.10 13.73 -17.16
C SER A 157 -8.56 13.55 -17.62
N GLN A 158 -8.98 14.37 -18.57
CA GLN A 158 -10.27 14.23 -19.26
C GLN A 158 -10.28 13.09 -20.28
N ASP A 159 -9.13 12.47 -20.56
CA ASP A 159 -9.06 11.24 -21.35
C ASP A 159 -9.47 10.03 -20.48
N CYS A 160 -10.77 9.82 -20.34
CA CYS A 160 -11.33 8.74 -19.54
C CYS A 160 -10.82 7.36 -19.98
N ALA A 161 -10.53 7.19 -21.28
CA ALA A 161 -10.11 5.92 -21.87
C ALA A 161 -8.68 5.51 -21.47
N SER A 162 -7.89 6.44 -20.93
CA SER A 162 -6.58 6.13 -20.35
C SER A 162 -6.65 5.21 -19.13
N CYS A 163 -7.79 5.20 -18.42
CA CYS A 163 -8.01 4.40 -17.22
C CYS A 163 -9.25 3.50 -17.31
N HIS A 164 -10.36 4.00 -17.84
CA HIS A 164 -11.63 3.29 -17.91
C HIS A 164 -11.86 2.64 -19.26
N THR A 165 -12.55 1.50 -19.23
CA THR A 165 -12.96 0.80 -20.46
C THR A 165 -14.46 0.89 -20.64
N THR A 166 -14.92 0.81 -21.88
CA THR A 166 -16.35 0.74 -22.21
C THR A 166 -17.00 -0.61 -21.86
N LYS A 167 -16.21 -1.60 -21.44
CA LYS A 167 -16.68 -2.92 -21.00
C LYS A 167 -16.98 -2.94 -19.50
N ASP A 168 -16.07 -2.40 -18.69
CA ASP A 168 -16.25 -2.29 -17.25
C ASP A 168 -15.51 -1.05 -16.73
N TRP A 169 -16.28 -0.13 -16.16
CA TRP A 169 -15.76 1.11 -15.59
C TRP A 169 -14.92 0.86 -14.34
N LYS A 170 -15.25 -0.18 -13.56
CA LYS A 170 -14.60 -0.52 -12.29
C LYS A 170 -13.27 -1.26 -12.49
N GLN A 171 -13.03 -1.82 -13.67
CA GLN A 171 -11.79 -2.53 -13.99
C GLN A 171 -10.55 -1.64 -13.85
N SER A 172 -10.70 -0.33 -14.10
CA SER A 172 -9.67 0.70 -13.96
C SER A 172 -8.87 0.58 -12.65
N ARG A 173 -9.56 0.27 -11.53
CA ARG A 173 -8.94 0.06 -10.22
C ARG A 173 -7.89 -1.04 -10.20
N ASN A 174 -8.12 -2.11 -10.96
CA ASN A 174 -7.24 -3.29 -10.97
C ASN A 174 -6.18 -3.22 -12.07
N SER A 175 -6.38 -2.38 -13.08
CA SER A 175 -5.48 -2.26 -14.23
C SER A 175 -4.58 -1.04 -14.20
N PHE A 176 -4.75 -0.13 -13.23
CA PHE A 176 -3.91 1.05 -13.12
C PHE A 176 -2.44 0.65 -12.85
N ASN A 177 -1.53 1.20 -13.64
CA ASN A 177 -0.10 0.98 -13.47
C ASN A 177 0.51 2.10 -12.62
N HIS A 178 0.87 1.79 -11.38
CA HIS A 178 1.52 2.73 -10.47
C HIS A 178 2.92 3.19 -10.92
N ASP A 179 3.56 2.51 -11.86
CA ASP A 179 4.84 2.96 -12.43
C ASP A 179 4.70 4.28 -13.22
N LEU A 180 3.48 4.63 -13.62
CA LEU A 180 3.13 5.89 -14.27
C LEU A 180 2.92 7.04 -13.27
N ALA A 181 2.76 6.73 -11.98
CA ALA A 181 2.56 7.71 -10.93
C ALA A 181 3.90 8.30 -10.44
N LYS A 182 3.84 9.47 -9.80
CA LYS A 182 5.04 10.12 -9.24
C LYS A 182 5.63 9.35 -8.07
N PHE A 183 4.80 8.65 -7.30
CA PHE A 183 5.22 7.75 -6.24
C PHE A 183 5.13 6.31 -6.75
N GLN A 184 6.29 5.73 -7.07
CA GLN A 184 6.38 4.36 -7.55
C GLN A 184 6.35 3.40 -6.36
N LEU A 185 5.45 2.42 -6.40
CA LEU A 185 5.35 1.41 -5.36
C LEU A 185 6.52 0.44 -5.48
N ILE A 186 7.36 0.36 -4.45
CA ILE A 186 8.50 -0.55 -4.36
C ILE A 186 8.41 -1.44 -3.12
N GLY A 187 8.99 -2.64 -3.20
CA GLY A 187 8.94 -3.63 -2.12
C GLY A 187 7.52 -3.91 -1.60
N GLU A 188 7.35 -3.87 -0.28
CA GLU A 188 6.09 -4.13 0.42
C GLU A 188 4.98 -3.12 0.09
N HIS A 189 5.29 -1.90 -0.38
CA HIS A 189 4.27 -0.95 -0.84
C HIS A 189 3.49 -1.46 -2.06
N LYS A 190 3.99 -2.44 -2.82
CA LYS A 190 3.22 -3.05 -3.92
C LYS A 190 2.02 -3.87 -3.45
N LYS A 191 1.94 -4.16 -2.14
CA LYS A 191 0.90 -5.01 -1.55
C LYS A 191 -0.14 -4.23 -0.75
N VAL A 192 0.02 -2.91 -0.61
CA VAL A 192 -0.96 -2.09 0.13
C VAL A 192 -2.19 -1.85 -0.73
N ASP A 193 -3.36 -1.86 -0.10
CA ASP A 193 -4.60 -1.48 -0.75
C ASP A 193 -4.61 0.02 -1.06
N CYS A 194 -5.32 0.42 -2.11
CA CYS A 194 -5.33 1.81 -2.57
C CYS A 194 -5.78 2.77 -1.47
N GLU A 195 -6.76 2.37 -0.65
CA GLU A 195 -7.34 3.15 0.44
C GLU A 195 -6.36 3.49 1.57
N GLU A 196 -5.28 2.73 1.72
CA GLU A 196 -4.26 2.99 2.74
C GLU A 196 -3.44 4.25 2.42
N CYS A 197 -3.41 4.66 1.14
CA CYS A 197 -2.76 5.90 0.71
C CYS A 197 -3.79 6.93 0.24
N HIS A 198 -4.73 6.49 -0.60
CA HIS A 198 -5.71 7.35 -1.25
C HIS A 198 -7.02 7.41 -0.45
N VAL A 199 -7.17 8.51 0.30
CA VAL A 199 -8.34 8.73 1.15
C VAL A 199 -9.61 8.83 0.30
N VAL A 200 -10.65 8.11 0.74
CA VAL A 200 -11.98 8.18 0.13
C VAL A 200 -12.78 9.32 0.77
N ASP A 201 -13.10 10.34 -0.01
CA ASP A 201 -14.02 11.40 0.38
C ASP A 201 -15.45 10.88 0.38
N GLN A 202 -15.94 10.52 1.57
CA GLN A 202 -17.29 10.03 1.81
C GLN A 202 -18.36 11.14 1.75
N LEU A 203 -17.96 12.42 1.77
CA LEU A 203 -18.90 13.54 1.67
C LEU A 203 -19.37 13.77 0.24
N ARG A 204 -18.57 13.35 -0.75
CA ARG A 204 -18.97 13.33 -2.15
C ARG A 204 -19.98 12.19 -2.41
N LYS A 205 -20.93 12.45 -3.32
CA LYS A 205 -21.93 11.48 -3.77
C LYS A 205 -21.86 11.35 -5.29
N PRO A 206 -21.34 10.24 -5.84
CA PRO A 206 -20.78 9.08 -5.12
C PRO A 206 -19.48 9.40 -4.36
N PRO A 207 -19.11 8.60 -3.34
CA PRO A 207 -17.80 8.70 -2.71
C PRO A 207 -16.69 8.53 -3.75
N ILE A 208 -15.62 9.29 -3.61
CA ILE A 208 -14.51 9.24 -4.55
C ILE A 208 -13.18 9.24 -3.81
N MET A 209 -12.27 8.44 -4.34
CA MET A 209 -10.90 8.33 -3.87
C MET A 209 -10.08 9.51 -4.40
N GLN A 210 -9.40 10.22 -3.52
CA GLN A 210 -8.46 11.27 -3.92
C GLN A 210 -7.22 10.62 -4.55
N LEU A 211 -7.05 10.78 -5.87
CA LEU A 211 -5.93 10.18 -6.62
C LEU A 211 -4.71 11.10 -6.75
N THR A 212 -4.88 12.40 -6.53
CA THR A 212 -3.84 13.42 -6.69
C THR A 212 -3.69 14.28 -5.43
N ASP A 213 -2.61 15.06 -5.37
CA ASP A 213 -2.34 16.02 -4.30
C ASP A 213 -2.16 15.39 -2.90
N LEU A 214 -1.68 14.14 -2.86
CA LEU A 214 -1.16 13.54 -1.64
C LEU A 214 0.26 14.03 -1.37
N GLU A 215 0.58 14.25 -0.10
CA GLU A 215 1.97 14.42 0.33
C GLU A 215 2.67 13.05 0.38
N TYR A 216 3.82 12.92 -0.27
CA TYR A 216 4.55 11.66 -0.37
C TYR A 216 6.08 11.83 -0.38
N GLN A 217 6.58 13.05 -0.19
CA GLN A 217 8.01 13.36 -0.40
C GLN A 217 8.91 12.73 0.67
N THR A 218 8.34 12.37 1.83
CA THR A 218 9.07 11.75 2.93
C THR A 218 8.30 10.55 3.46
N CYS A 219 9.01 9.58 4.05
CA CYS A 219 8.37 8.45 4.72
C CYS A 219 7.39 8.92 5.81
N GLY A 220 7.71 10.05 6.46
CA GLY A 220 6.89 10.68 7.50
C GLY A 220 5.54 11.22 7.02
N SER A 221 5.34 11.37 5.71
CA SER A 221 4.06 11.79 5.14
C SER A 221 2.95 10.74 5.36
N CYS A 222 3.34 9.47 5.51
CA CYS A 222 2.40 8.37 5.77
C CYS A 222 2.72 7.58 7.05
N HIS A 223 3.99 7.47 7.43
CA HIS A 223 4.43 6.67 8.56
C HIS A 223 4.80 7.52 9.77
N THR A 224 4.36 7.07 10.95
CA THR A 224 4.77 7.67 12.23
C THR A 224 6.19 7.27 12.58
N ASP A 225 7.05 8.25 12.89
CA ASP A 225 8.42 7.98 13.35
C ASP A 225 8.45 7.55 14.83
N ILE A 226 8.79 6.29 15.06
CA ILE A 226 8.96 5.73 16.41
C ILE A 226 10.23 6.26 17.11
N HIS A 227 11.20 6.78 16.35
CA HIS A 227 12.45 7.33 16.90
C HIS A 227 12.29 8.77 17.37
N LYS A 228 11.07 9.32 17.33
CA LYS A 228 10.72 10.65 17.87
C LYS A 228 11.61 11.77 17.30
N GLY A 229 11.98 11.64 16.02
CA GLY A 229 12.78 12.63 15.29
C GLY A 229 14.29 12.51 15.48
N ALA A 230 14.80 11.54 16.24
CA ALA A 230 16.24 11.39 16.52
C ALA A 230 17.11 11.31 15.26
N TYR A 231 16.57 10.77 14.16
CA TYR A 231 17.30 10.55 12.90
C TYR A 231 16.80 11.43 11.74
N GLY A 232 15.84 12.33 11.98
CA GLY A 232 15.17 13.10 10.93
C GLY A 232 14.50 12.20 9.88
N ASN A 233 14.41 12.68 8.63
CA ASN A 233 13.69 11.99 7.54
C ASN A 233 14.54 10.99 6.73
N LYS A 234 15.70 10.56 7.25
CA LYS A 234 16.64 9.68 6.52
C LYS A 234 16.42 8.21 6.88
N CYS A 235 15.18 7.76 6.80
CA CYS A 235 14.78 6.42 7.21
C CYS A 235 15.52 5.33 6.41
N GLU A 236 15.76 5.59 5.14
CA GLU A 236 16.42 4.72 4.15
C GLU A 236 17.90 4.43 4.44
N LYS A 237 18.51 5.12 5.42
CA LYS A 237 19.84 4.75 5.91
C LYS A 237 19.85 3.43 6.68
N CYS A 238 18.72 3.10 7.32
CA CYS A 238 18.60 1.94 8.18
C CYS A 238 17.47 1.00 7.72
N HIS A 239 16.41 1.53 7.13
CA HIS A 239 15.25 0.76 6.70
C HIS A 239 15.23 0.55 5.19
N THR A 240 14.62 -0.56 4.77
CA THR A 240 14.35 -0.87 3.37
C THR A 240 12.88 -1.18 3.16
N THR A 241 12.37 -0.87 1.97
CA THR A 241 11.01 -1.19 1.55
C THR A 241 10.85 -2.65 1.14
N GLU A 242 11.93 -3.37 0.83
CA GLU A 242 11.87 -4.64 0.10
C GLU A 242 11.36 -5.85 0.89
N LYS A 243 11.68 -5.94 2.19
CA LYS A 243 11.38 -7.15 2.98
C LYS A 243 11.14 -6.85 4.45
N GLY A 244 10.03 -6.19 4.74
CA GLY A 244 9.57 -5.93 6.11
C GLY A 244 10.46 -4.92 6.85
N TRP A 245 9.86 -3.78 7.19
CA TRP A 245 10.52 -2.58 7.73
C TRP A 245 11.54 -2.82 8.86
N ILE A 246 11.27 -3.78 9.74
CA ILE A 246 12.10 -4.09 10.93
C ILE A 246 12.99 -5.32 10.72
N LYS A 247 12.59 -6.26 9.86
CA LYS A 247 13.26 -7.58 9.78
C LYS A 247 14.58 -7.55 9.02
N ASN A 248 14.75 -6.58 8.14
CA ASN A 248 15.95 -6.46 7.29
C ASN A 248 16.48 -5.04 7.36
N LEU A 249 16.89 -4.63 8.56
CA LEU A 249 17.62 -3.38 8.72
C LEU A 249 18.93 -3.46 7.94
N ILE A 250 19.32 -2.33 7.35
CA ILE A 250 20.61 -2.16 6.71
C ILE A 250 21.67 -2.31 7.80
N PRO A 251 22.65 -3.23 7.65
CA PRO A 251 23.67 -3.44 8.66
C PRO A 251 24.44 -2.15 8.95
N PHE A 252 24.62 -1.87 10.24
CA PHE A 252 25.42 -0.76 10.73
C PHE A 252 26.74 -1.28 11.30
N ASP A 253 27.85 -0.67 10.91
CA ASP A 253 29.18 -1.07 11.38
C ASP A 253 29.44 -0.51 12.79
N HIS A 254 29.37 -1.38 13.79
CA HIS A 254 29.64 -1.01 15.17
C HIS A 254 31.10 -0.60 15.43
N ASN A 255 32.03 -0.92 14.52
CA ASN A 255 33.42 -0.44 14.61
C ASN A 255 33.53 1.08 14.42
N GLU A 256 32.49 1.73 13.89
CA GLU A 256 32.41 3.19 13.79
C GLU A 256 31.91 3.85 15.09
N THR A 257 31.64 3.08 16.14
CA THR A 257 31.11 3.56 17.42
C THR A 257 32.06 3.35 18.59
N GLU A 258 31.68 3.89 19.76
CA GLU A 258 32.36 3.62 21.03
C GLU A 258 32.14 2.19 21.56
N TYR A 259 31.31 1.37 20.90
CA TYR A 259 31.03 -0.01 21.28
C TYR A 259 31.23 -0.98 20.11
N PRO A 260 32.49 -1.27 19.72
CA PRO A 260 32.79 -2.28 18.72
C PRO A 260 32.38 -3.67 19.24
N LEU A 261 31.58 -4.40 18.47
CA LEU A 261 31.14 -5.74 18.84
C LEU A 261 32.32 -6.72 18.77
N GLN A 262 32.56 -7.46 19.87
CA GLN A 262 33.64 -8.43 20.01
C GLN A 262 33.14 -9.73 20.62
N GLY A 263 33.86 -10.82 20.35
CA GLY A 263 33.54 -12.15 20.86
C GLY A 263 32.12 -12.59 20.50
N LEU A 264 31.37 -13.06 21.49
CA LEU A 264 29.99 -13.54 21.30
C LEU A 264 29.00 -12.43 20.94
N HIS A 265 29.35 -11.16 21.15
CA HIS A 265 28.48 -10.03 20.79
C HIS A 265 28.38 -9.80 19.28
N ILE A 266 29.36 -10.29 18.48
CA ILE A 266 29.40 -10.09 17.02
C ILE A 266 28.17 -10.69 16.31
N ASN A 267 27.63 -11.80 16.83
CA ASN A 267 26.55 -12.55 16.20
C ASN A 267 25.19 -12.35 16.89
N GLN A 268 25.04 -11.28 17.68
CA GLN A 268 23.77 -10.98 18.34
C GLN A 268 22.80 -10.28 17.39
N ASP A 269 21.51 -10.54 17.57
CA ASP A 269 20.47 -9.81 16.86
C ASP A 269 20.43 -8.35 17.33
N CYS A 270 20.19 -7.42 16.40
CA CYS A 270 20.13 -5.98 16.68
C CYS A 270 19.18 -5.66 17.86
N MET A 271 18.03 -6.34 17.92
CA MET A 271 16.99 -6.11 18.92
C MET A 271 17.36 -6.64 20.30
N ALA A 272 18.43 -7.42 20.44
CA ALA A 272 18.95 -7.83 21.74
C ALA A 272 19.47 -6.63 22.55
N CYS A 273 19.95 -5.59 21.86
CA CYS A 273 20.40 -4.34 22.47
C CYS A 273 19.49 -3.15 22.14
N HIS A 274 19.07 -3.01 20.88
CA HIS A 274 18.24 -1.89 20.40
C HIS A 274 16.74 -2.19 20.52
N THR A 275 16.23 -2.26 21.75
CA THR A 275 14.82 -2.54 22.00
C THR A 275 13.91 -1.38 21.56
N GLU A 276 12.61 -1.66 21.40
CA GLU A 276 11.61 -0.62 21.03
C GLU A 276 11.55 0.53 22.06
N GLU A 277 11.77 0.24 23.33
CA GLU A 277 11.83 1.26 24.40
C GLU A 277 12.98 2.25 24.20
N LEU A 278 14.04 1.82 23.52
CA LEU A 278 15.22 2.61 23.17
C LEU A 278 15.12 3.22 21.77
N ALA A 279 13.95 3.22 21.12
CA ALA A 279 13.80 3.86 19.81
C ALA A 279 14.21 5.35 19.87
N GLY A 280 15.26 5.69 19.10
CA GLY A 280 15.85 7.04 19.07
C GLY A 280 16.85 7.32 20.20
N LEU A 281 17.17 6.32 21.01
CA LEU A 281 18.16 6.36 22.09
C LEU A 281 19.21 5.26 21.90
N LEU A 282 20.28 5.33 22.69
CA LEU A 282 21.32 4.31 22.73
C LEU A 282 21.23 3.51 24.03
N PRO A 283 21.46 2.18 23.98
CA PRO A 283 21.62 1.38 25.19
C PRO A 283 22.78 1.87 26.04
N SER A 284 22.72 1.70 27.36
CA SER A 284 23.91 1.85 28.19
C SER A 284 24.83 0.65 27.96
N PHE A 285 26.12 0.90 27.78
CA PHE A 285 27.10 -0.14 27.42
C PHE A 285 28.42 -0.02 28.21
N LYS A 286 28.50 0.90 29.18
CA LYS A 286 29.75 1.23 29.86
C LYS A 286 30.23 0.13 30.80
N GLN A 287 29.30 -0.66 31.33
CA GLN A 287 29.60 -1.75 32.26
C GLN A 287 28.89 -3.02 31.80
N CYS A 288 29.50 -4.18 32.05
CA CYS A 288 28.89 -5.48 31.76
C CYS A 288 27.50 -5.62 32.43
N SER A 289 27.34 -5.02 33.61
CA SER A 289 26.10 -4.99 34.39
C SER A 289 24.99 -4.15 33.77
N ASP A 290 25.29 -3.31 32.78
CA ASP A 290 24.27 -2.54 32.05
C ASP A 290 23.37 -3.49 31.23
N CYS A 291 23.87 -4.70 30.89
CA CYS A 291 23.11 -5.71 30.15
C CYS A 291 23.03 -7.06 30.88
N HIS A 292 24.07 -7.47 31.61
CA HIS A 292 24.15 -8.78 32.25
C HIS A 292 23.88 -8.71 33.75
N VAL A 293 23.02 -9.60 34.24
CA VAL A 293 22.75 -9.73 35.67
C VAL A 293 23.88 -10.51 36.35
N ASP A 294 24.35 -10.02 37.50
CA ASP A 294 25.33 -10.74 38.32
C ASP A 294 24.78 -12.08 38.81
N LYS A 295 25.39 -13.19 38.36
CA LYS A 295 25.06 -14.56 38.77
C LYS A 295 25.79 -15.00 40.05
N HIS A 296 26.58 -14.12 40.65
CA HIS A 296 27.31 -14.39 41.88
C HIS A 296 26.62 -13.82 43.12
N GLY A 297 25.47 -13.16 42.98
CA GLY A 297 24.70 -12.66 44.11
C GLY A 297 25.46 -11.63 44.96
N GLY A 298 26.33 -10.83 44.34
CA GLY A 298 27.11 -9.80 45.03
C GLY A 298 28.22 -10.33 45.95
N GLN A 299 28.59 -11.61 45.86
CA GLN A 299 29.64 -12.19 46.72
C GLN A 299 31.03 -11.53 46.55
N PHE A 300 31.22 -10.77 45.47
CA PHE A 300 32.49 -10.16 45.09
C PHE A 300 32.57 -8.64 45.31
N VAL A 301 31.52 -8.00 45.84
CA VAL A 301 31.47 -6.53 46.02
C VAL A 301 32.56 -5.95 46.92
N GLU A 302 33.08 -6.77 47.84
CA GLU A 302 34.14 -6.38 48.80
C GLU A 302 35.55 -6.49 48.20
N ARG A 303 35.70 -6.97 46.96
CA ARG A 303 37.00 -6.97 46.28
C ARG A 303 37.39 -5.53 45.93
N ASN A 304 38.69 -5.30 45.71
CA ASN A 304 39.20 -4.00 45.29
C ASN A 304 38.59 -3.52 43.95
N ASP A 305 38.34 -4.46 43.04
CA ASP A 305 37.66 -4.24 41.75
C ASP A 305 36.14 -4.29 41.86
N LYS A 306 35.60 -4.46 43.08
CA LYS A 306 34.16 -4.60 43.38
C LYS A 306 33.46 -5.70 42.60
N GLY A 307 34.20 -6.72 42.14
CA GLY A 307 33.64 -7.79 41.32
C GLY A 307 33.44 -7.41 39.85
N ALA A 308 34.27 -6.51 39.32
CA ALA A 308 34.34 -6.20 37.90
C ALA A 308 34.39 -7.49 37.05
N CYS A 309 33.48 -7.60 36.08
CA CYS A 309 33.26 -8.85 35.35
C CYS A 309 34.49 -9.23 34.52
N GLU A 310 35.14 -8.23 33.92
CA GLU A 310 36.34 -8.34 33.10
C GLU A 310 37.57 -8.88 33.86
N SER A 311 37.54 -8.87 35.20
CA SER A 311 38.58 -9.51 36.00
C SER A 311 38.57 -11.04 35.87
N CYS A 312 37.42 -11.64 35.52
CA CYS A 312 37.20 -13.08 35.52
C CYS A 312 36.52 -13.63 34.25
N HIS A 313 35.92 -12.77 33.44
CA HIS A 313 35.15 -13.12 32.25
C HIS A 313 35.57 -12.27 31.06
N THR A 314 35.31 -12.77 29.85
CA THR A 314 35.63 -12.05 28.62
C THR A 314 34.41 -11.99 27.72
N VAL A 315 34.50 -11.17 26.68
CA VAL A 315 33.47 -11.08 25.63
C VAL A 315 33.31 -12.40 24.84
N ASP A 316 34.27 -13.33 24.94
CA ASP A 316 34.19 -14.65 24.33
C ASP A 316 33.33 -15.63 25.14
N GLY A 317 32.93 -15.24 26.36
CA GLY A 317 32.00 -15.98 27.20
C GLY A 317 32.28 -15.87 28.69
N PHE A 318 31.24 -16.11 29.49
CA PHE A 318 31.38 -16.21 30.95
C PHE A 318 32.01 -17.54 31.40
N ILE A 319 31.94 -18.58 30.57
CA ILE A 319 32.52 -19.91 30.85
C ILE A 319 33.33 -20.36 29.62
N PRO A 320 34.59 -20.79 29.80
CA PRO A 320 35.34 -20.85 31.06
C PRO A 320 35.69 -19.45 31.59
N THR A 321 35.88 -19.34 32.90
CA THR A 321 36.43 -18.13 33.53
C THR A 321 37.92 -18.03 33.26
N THR A 322 38.46 -16.80 33.25
CA THR A 322 39.90 -16.54 33.25
C THR A 322 40.55 -16.76 34.62
N TYR A 323 39.76 -16.97 35.68
CA TYR A 323 40.24 -17.26 37.02
C TYR A 323 40.97 -18.60 37.06
N SER A 324 42.28 -18.54 37.21
CA SER A 324 43.18 -19.69 37.07
C SER A 324 43.36 -20.46 38.38
N PHE A 325 43.98 -21.64 38.29
CA PHE A 325 44.43 -22.37 39.47
C PHE A 325 45.42 -21.56 40.32
N ALA A 326 46.27 -20.73 39.69
CA ALA A 326 47.20 -19.86 40.41
C ALA A 326 46.47 -18.75 41.19
N ASP A 327 45.34 -18.25 40.66
CA ASP A 327 44.49 -17.30 41.38
C ASP A 327 43.77 -17.99 42.54
N HIS A 328 43.34 -19.24 42.36
CA HIS A 328 42.71 -20.02 43.44
C HIS A 328 43.68 -20.30 44.59
N ASP A 329 44.96 -20.50 44.32
CA ASP A 329 46.01 -20.70 45.32
C ASP A 329 46.22 -19.48 46.25
N GLN A 330 45.78 -18.29 45.83
CA GLN A 330 45.80 -17.08 46.65
C GLN A 330 44.57 -16.97 47.58
N SER A 331 43.58 -17.84 47.41
CA SER A 331 42.37 -17.83 48.22
C SER A 331 42.60 -18.48 49.60
N ARG A 332 41.58 -18.42 50.47
CA ARG A 332 41.61 -19.09 51.78
C ARG A 332 41.61 -20.63 51.68
N PHE A 333 41.41 -21.19 50.49
CA PHE A 333 41.41 -22.62 50.25
C PHE A 333 42.35 -22.94 49.08
N LYS A 334 43.57 -23.38 49.39
CA LYS A 334 44.51 -23.83 48.37
C LYS A 334 44.03 -25.17 47.79
N LEU A 335 44.03 -25.31 46.46
CA LEU A 335 43.68 -26.59 45.84
C LEU A 335 44.86 -27.55 45.95
N ASP A 336 44.75 -28.53 46.84
CA ASP A 336 45.78 -29.53 47.08
C ASP A 336 45.22 -30.96 47.06
N GLY A 337 46.12 -31.93 46.87
CA GLY A 337 45.77 -33.34 46.80
C GLY A 337 44.68 -33.62 45.75
N SER A 338 43.66 -34.39 46.14
CA SER A 338 42.56 -34.77 45.24
C SER A 338 41.67 -33.58 44.83
N HIS A 339 41.64 -32.48 45.59
CA HIS A 339 40.81 -31.30 45.23
C HIS A 339 41.31 -30.59 43.97
N PHE A 340 42.58 -30.77 43.60
CA PHE A 340 43.16 -30.21 42.38
C PHE A 340 42.48 -30.75 41.09
N ALA A 341 41.96 -31.98 41.13
CA ALA A 341 41.37 -32.65 39.96
C ALA A 341 39.84 -32.53 39.90
N ILE A 342 39.23 -31.70 40.75
CA ILE A 342 37.77 -31.58 40.86
C ILE A 342 37.26 -30.38 40.03
N PRO A 343 36.23 -30.55 39.19
CA PRO A 343 35.61 -29.42 38.50
C PRO A 343 35.07 -28.37 39.48
N CYS A 344 35.31 -27.09 39.19
CA CYS A 344 34.93 -25.97 40.06
C CYS A 344 33.48 -26.03 40.53
N VAL A 345 32.55 -26.44 39.66
CA VAL A 345 31.10 -26.52 39.93
C VAL A 345 30.72 -27.55 41.00
N LEU A 346 31.60 -28.52 41.29
CA LEU A 346 31.35 -29.48 42.38
C LEU A 346 31.64 -28.89 43.76
N CYS A 347 32.43 -27.81 43.83
CA CYS A 347 32.65 -27.03 45.05
C CYS A 347 31.75 -25.79 45.08
N HIS A 348 31.71 -25.03 43.98
CA HIS A 348 30.92 -23.81 43.81
C HIS A 348 29.49 -24.11 43.36
N LYS A 349 28.77 -24.90 44.18
CA LYS A 349 27.39 -25.30 43.91
C LYS A 349 26.43 -24.11 44.08
N PRO A 350 25.28 -24.10 43.38
CA PRO A 350 24.23 -23.12 43.65
C PRO A 350 23.79 -23.14 45.12
N ILE A 351 23.58 -21.96 45.70
CA ILE A 351 23.00 -21.81 47.04
C ILE A 351 21.48 -21.89 46.93
N GLU A 352 20.88 -22.80 47.69
CA GLU A 352 19.43 -22.93 47.86
C GLU A 352 19.02 -22.29 49.20
N ASP A 353 19.03 -20.96 49.28
CA ASP A 353 18.72 -20.20 50.50
C ASP A 353 17.25 -19.70 50.57
N GLY A 354 16.41 -20.14 49.63
CA GLY A 354 15.03 -19.69 49.52
C GLY A 354 14.88 -18.31 48.85
N SER A 355 15.96 -17.69 48.37
CA SER A 355 15.88 -16.52 47.49
C SER A 355 15.41 -16.90 46.09
N LEU A 356 14.84 -15.93 45.36
CA LEU A 356 14.34 -16.11 43.99
C LEU A 356 15.47 -16.30 42.94
N ILE A 357 16.74 -16.22 43.35
CA ILE A 357 17.91 -16.32 42.47
C ILE A 357 18.88 -17.40 42.97
N ASN A 358 19.05 -18.46 42.18
CA ASN A 358 20.12 -19.43 42.43
C ASN A 358 21.45 -18.80 41.98
N TYR A 359 22.35 -18.51 42.92
CA TYR A 359 23.71 -18.05 42.63
C TYR A 359 24.74 -19.09 43.11
N ALA A 360 25.86 -19.19 42.41
CA ALA A 360 26.91 -20.16 42.76
C ALA A 360 27.66 -19.71 44.02
N GLN A 361 27.90 -20.63 44.96
CA GLN A 361 28.58 -20.33 46.22
C GLN A 361 30.09 -20.13 46.01
N PHE A 362 30.59 -18.92 46.21
CA PHE A 362 32.02 -18.60 46.23
C PHE A 362 32.53 -18.17 47.60
N LYS A 363 31.62 -17.81 48.51
CA LYS A 363 31.92 -17.37 49.87
C LYS A 363 31.33 -18.32 50.91
N TRP A 364 32.21 -18.84 51.77
CA TRP A 364 31.83 -19.58 52.97
C TRP A 364 32.14 -18.75 54.22
N ALA A 365 31.16 -18.62 55.12
CA ALA A 365 31.35 -17.99 56.43
C ALA A 365 32.38 -18.78 57.26
N VAL A 366 32.24 -20.11 57.25
CA VAL A 366 33.19 -21.06 57.85
C VAL A 366 33.55 -22.10 56.80
N LEU A 367 34.83 -22.23 56.50
CA LEU A 367 35.36 -23.18 55.52
C LEU A 367 36.16 -24.26 56.23
N GLN A 368 35.51 -25.39 56.48
CA GLN A 368 36.07 -26.57 57.11
C GLN A 368 35.73 -27.82 56.27
N CYS A 369 36.34 -28.96 56.57
CA CYS A 369 36.08 -30.20 55.81
C CYS A 369 34.59 -30.57 55.80
N ASN A 370 33.89 -30.34 56.92
CA ASN A 370 32.45 -30.60 57.05
C ASN A 370 31.55 -29.60 56.32
N SER A 371 32.10 -28.50 55.78
CA SER A 371 31.36 -27.57 54.91
C SER A 371 30.97 -28.25 53.60
N CYS A 372 31.72 -29.27 53.16
CA CYS A 372 31.49 -29.99 51.91
C CYS A 372 31.32 -31.50 52.10
N HIS A 373 31.98 -32.08 53.12
CA HIS A 373 31.96 -33.51 53.38
C HIS A 373 31.05 -33.86 54.56
N THR A 374 30.33 -34.98 54.45
CA THR A 374 29.59 -35.53 55.58
C THR A 374 30.56 -36.06 56.64
N ASP A 375 30.34 -35.69 57.89
CA ASP A 375 31.07 -36.27 59.02
C ASP A 375 30.61 -37.73 59.26
N VAL A 376 31.34 -38.68 58.69
CA VAL A 376 31.10 -40.12 58.85
C VAL A 376 31.35 -40.61 60.27
N HIS A 377 32.07 -39.85 61.08
CA HIS A 377 32.33 -40.14 62.49
C HIS A 377 31.24 -39.59 63.42
N ARG A 378 30.21 -38.94 62.87
CA ARG A 378 29.01 -38.51 63.61
C ARG A 378 29.36 -37.72 64.87
N LYS A 379 30.31 -36.79 64.77
CA LYS A 379 30.79 -35.91 65.86
C LYS A 379 31.50 -36.61 67.02
N GLN A 380 31.88 -37.89 66.87
CA GLN A 380 32.57 -38.67 67.91
C GLN A 380 33.83 -37.97 68.45
N PHE A 381 34.59 -37.31 67.58
CA PHE A 381 35.89 -36.71 67.93
C PHE A 381 35.82 -35.24 68.33
N THR A 382 34.69 -34.57 68.05
CA THR A 382 34.48 -33.16 68.43
C THR A 382 33.93 -33.01 69.86
N GLN A 383 33.50 -34.10 70.51
CA GLN A 383 32.92 -34.10 71.87
C GLN A 383 33.92 -34.47 72.99
N ARG A 384 35.21 -34.57 72.67
CA ARG A 384 36.25 -34.95 73.64
C ARG A 384 36.79 -33.70 74.37
N ASN A 385 37.33 -33.89 75.57
CA ASN A 385 38.01 -32.82 76.34
C ASN A 385 39.16 -32.15 75.56
N ASN A 386 39.72 -32.82 74.55
CA ASN A 386 40.61 -32.24 73.54
C ASN A 386 40.07 -32.61 72.14
N PRO A 387 39.30 -31.73 71.48
CA PRO A 387 38.68 -32.01 70.18
C PRO A 387 39.74 -32.20 69.08
N LEU A 388 39.60 -33.27 68.29
CA LEU A 388 40.44 -33.48 67.11
C LEU A 388 39.74 -32.93 65.86
N LEU A 389 40.50 -32.28 64.99
CA LEU A 389 40.07 -31.81 63.68
C LEU A 389 40.30 -32.88 62.62
N CYS A 390 39.58 -32.79 61.51
CA CYS A 390 39.72 -33.75 60.40
C CYS A 390 41.18 -33.86 59.91
N ASN A 391 41.92 -32.75 59.91
CA ASN A 391 43.31 -32.69 59.42
C ASN A 391 44.33 -33.39 60.35
N ASP A 392 43.95 -33.70 61.59
CA ASP A 392 44.80 -34.46 62.52
C ASP A 392 44.93 -35.93 62.06
N CYS A 393 43.91 -36.44 61.37
CA CYS A 393 43.85 -37.82 60.90
C CYS A 393 43.80 -37.97 59.38
N HIS A 394 43.31 -36.99 58.61
CA HIS A 394 43.08 -37.12 57.15
C HIS A 394 43.92 -36.15 56.32
N THR A 395 44.40 -36.60 55.15
CA THR A 395 45.03 -35.73 54.15
C THR A 395 44.03 -35.33 53.08
N THR A 396 44.37 -34.27 52.37
CA THR A 396 43.72 -33.85 51.12
C THR A 396 44.08 -34.77 49.94
N GLN A 397 45.14 -35.59 50.04
CA GLN A 397 45.49 -36.57 49.00
C GLN A 397 44.51 -37.75 48.98
N THR A 398 44.19 -38.32 50.14
CA THR A 398 43.22 -39.42 50.28
C THR A 398 42.37 -39.22 51.52
N PHE A 399 41.06 -39.03 51.34
CA PHE A 399 40.12 -38.90 52.47
C PHE A 399 39.61 -40.26 53.00
N LEU A 400 39.78 -41.34 52.21
CA LEU A 400 39.33 -42.70 52.52
C LEU A 400 40.24 -43.45 53.51
N MET A 401 41.44 -42.92 53.78
CA MET A 401 42.41 -43.52 54.70
C MET A 401 42.92 -42.45 55.66
N ALA A 402 43.07 -42.83 56.92
CA ALA A 402 43.73 -41.98 57.90
C ALA A 402 45.26 -42.07 57.73
N LYS A 403 45.99 -41.02 58.12
CA LYS A 403 47.45 -40.84 57.96
C LYS A 403 48.34 -41.84 58.73
N PHE A 404 47.75 -42.88 59.33
CA PHE A 404 48.43 -43.79 60.25
C PHE A 404 49.28 -44.85 59.53
#